data_AF-D5MHZ3-F1
#
_entry.id   AF-D5MHZ3-F1
#
_cell.length_a   1.000
_cell.length_b   1.000
_cell.length_c   1.000
_cell.angle_alpha   90.00
_cell.angle_beta   90.00
_cell.angle_gamma   90.00
#
_symmetry.space_group_name_H-M   'P 1'
#
loop_
_entity.id
_entity.type
_entity.pdbx_description
1 polymer ?
#
loop_
_entity_poly.entity_id
_entity_poly.type
_entity_poly.pdbx_seq_one_letter_code
_entity_poly.pdbx_strand_id
1 'polypeptide(L)'
;MVTRAKRVSGISTKDAIMLEKYQRVLQTTLQWSVMAPREDRLRWILEFAAEDIDALTPDERFERAVRLRCFMWPDSSLWCSNPSSPPRTLLMPDAVLHQVHAEINQGLRVVLGEQRNEEWYVPGPVRIAFYRASPRFKKGPKAETAPGRTRFAFRWDWGDDAGAILAGIIHLIHDAGSRLRGCKECGKAFIAVKRQLYCGEDCSQRKRDRDKRYRSQARE
;
A
#
# COMPACT_ATOMS: atom_id res chain seq x y z
N MET A 1 22.82 -4.83 -29.46
CA MET A 1 22.21 -3.70 -30.19
C MET A 1 21.62 -2.74 -29.17
N VAL A 2 22.31 -1.64 -28.87
CA VAL A 2 21.81 -0.58 -27.97
C VAL A 2 20.95 0.35 -28.81
N THR A 3 19.64 0.33 -28.60
CA THR A 3 18.69 1.22 -29.28
C THR A 3 18.97 2.66 -28.85
N ARG A 4 19.46 3.49 -29.77
CA ARG A 4 19.68 4.93 -29.56
C ARG A 4 18.33 5.57 -29.22
N ALA A 5 18.14 5.98 -27.96
CA ALA A 5 16.95 6.71 -27.55
C ALA A 5 16.82 7.99 -28.40
N LYS A 6 15.72 8.14 -29.15
CA LYS A 6 15.38 9.40 -29.81
C LYS A 6 15.28 10.47 -28.72
N ARG A 7 16.15 11.49 -28.77
CA ARG A 7 16.00 12.69 -27.91
C ARG A 7 14.64 13.29 -28.18
N VAL A 8 13.76 13.26 -27.18
CA VAL A 8 12.51 14.02 -27.20
C VAL A 8 12.90 15.49 -26.99
N SER A 9 12.98 16.25 -28.07
CA SER A 9 13.25 17.69 -28.03
C SER A 9 12.06 18.39 -27.37
N GLY A 10 12.25 18.94 -26.16
CA GLY A 10 11.22 19.74 -25.47
C GLY A 10 11.06 19.50 -23.96
N ILE A 11 11.73 18.52 -23.36
CA ILE A 11 11.66 18.27 -21.91
C ILE A 11 12.65 19.20 -21.20
N SER A 12 12.19 19.98 -20.21
CA SER A 12 13.05 20.80 -19.36
C SER A 12 14.06 19.91 -18.62
N THR A 13 15.28 20.39 -18.38
CA THR A 13 16.28 19.67 -17.57
C THR A 13 15.71 19.27 -16.20
N LYS A 14 14.84 20.10 -15.61
CA LYS A 14 14.16 19.80 -14.34
C LYS A 14 13.23 18.58 -14.47
N ASP A 15 12.46 18.51 -15.53
CA ASP A 15 11.52 17.40 -15.77
C ASP A 15 12.25 16.09 -16.05
N ALA A 16 13.38 16.15 -16.75
CA ALA A 16 14.22 14.99 -16.98
C ALA A 16 14.80 14.43 -15.67
N ILE A 17 15.28 15.30 -14.78
CA ILE A 17 15.79 14.90 -13.45
C ILE A 17 14.67 14.29 -12.61
N MET A 18 13.48 14.91 -12.60
CA MET A 18 12.31 14.39 -11.88
C MET A 18 11.86 13.03 -12.42
N LEU A 19 11.87 12.83 -13.74
CA LEU A 19 11.52 11.56 -14.37
C LEU A 19 12.52 10.45 -14.02
N GLU A 20 13.82 10.75 -14.03
CA GLU A 20 14.85 9.78 -13.64
C GLU A 20 14.70 9.40 -12.15
N LYS A 21 14.49 10.39 -11.27
CA LYS A 21 14.21 10.15 -9.85
C LYS A 21 12.96 9.29 -9.69
N TYR A 22 11.88 9.59 -10.40
CA TYR A 22 10.65 8.81 -10.39
C TYR A 22 10.87 7.37 -10.83
N GLN A 23 11.57 7.14 -11.95
CA GLN A 23 11.85 5.79 -12.43
C GLN A 23 12.65 4.98 -11.43
N ARG A 24 13.65 5.60 -10.78
CA ARG A 24 14.47 4.97 -9.75
C ARG A 24 13.63 4.57 -8.54
N VAL A 25 12.88 5.51 -7.96
CA VAL A 25 12.01 5.23 -6.81
C VAL A 25 10.97 4.17 -7.18
N LEU A 26 10.33 4.29 -8.34
CA LEU A 26 9.34 3.33 -8.82
C LEU A 26 9.94 1.93 -8.96
N GLN A 27 11.13 1.79 -9.55
CA GLN A 27 11.76 0.48 -9.74
C GLN A 27 12.11 -0.18 -8.39
N THR A 28 12.72 0.57 -7.47
CA THR A 28 13.04 0.07 -6.12
C THR A 28 11.75 -0.32 -5.38
N THR A 29 10.72 0.49 -5.52
CA THR A 29 9.44 0.28 -4.84
C THR A 29 8.68 -0.91 -5.42
N LEU A 30 8.65 -1.08 -6.74
CA LEU A 30 8.04 -2.23 -7.41
C LEU A 30 8.77 -3.53 -7.06
N GLN A 31 10.11 -3.51 -7.03
CA GLN A 31 10.88 -4.66 -6.60
C GLN A 31 10.54 -5.01 -5.15
N TRP A 32 10.48 -4.02 -4.26
CA TRP A 32 10.05 -4.23 -2.89
C TRP A 32 8.62 -4.77 -2.82
N SER A 33 7.64 -4.19 -3.51
CA SER A 33 6.24 -4.59 -3.39
C SER A 33 5.97 -6.01 -3.89
N VAL A 34 6.74 -6.47 -4.89
CA VAL A 34 6.66 -7.83 -5.43
C VAL A 34 7.37 -8.83 -4.52
N MET A 35 8.51 -8.46 -3.92
CA MET A 35 9.34 -9.40 -3.15
C MET A 35 9.06 -9.38 -1.65
N ALA A 36 8.52 -8.29 -1.11
CA ALA A 36 8.30 -8.14 0.32
C ALA A 36 7.17 -9.05 0.81
N PRO A 37 7.40 -9.80 1.91
CA PRO A 37 6.34 -10.50 2.62
C PRO A 37 5.14 -9.58 2.90
N ARG A 38 3.91 -10.13 2.89
CA ARG A 38 2.68 -9.38 3.20
C ARG A 38 2.78 -8.64 4.54
N GLU A 39 3.43 -9.24 5.52
CA GLU A 39 3.65 -8.65 6.84
C GLU A 39 4.53 -7.40 6.80
N ASP A 40 5.58 -7.39 5.98
CA ASP A 40 6.47 -6.23 5.85
C ASP A 40 5.76 -5.10 5.11
N ARG A 41 4.92 -5.45 4.12
CA ARG A 41 4.04 -4.49 3.44
C ARG A 41 3.04 -3.86 4.40
N LEU A 42 2.38 -4.66 5.23
CA LEU A 42 1.46 -4.16 6.25
C LEU A 42 2.19 -3.35 7.32
N ARG A 43 3.37 -3.78 7.79
CA ARG A 43 4.17 -3.03 8.76
C ARG A 43 4.50 -1.62 8.24
N TRP A 44 4.89 -1.52 6.97
CA TRP A 44 5.13 -0.23 6.32
C TRP A 44 3.87 0.65 6.31
N ILE A 45 2.67 0.09 6.05
CA ILE A 45 1.40 0.86 6.13
C ILE A 45 1.16 1.38 7.55
N LEU A 46 1.41 0.56 8.57
CA LEU A 46 1.22 0.96 9.97
C LEU A 46 2.25 2.00 10.43
N GLU A 47 3.46 1.97 9.87
CA GLU A 47 4.47 3.01 10.04
C GLU A 47 4.00 4.31 9.39
N PHE A 48 3.62 4.25 8.10
CA PHE A 48 3.09 5.38 7.34
C PHE A 48 1.90 6.04 8.03
N ALA A 49 0.94 5.27 8.55
CA ALA A 49 -0.22 5.80 9.26
C ALA A 49 0.14 6.57 10.55
N ALA A 50 1.31 6.29 11.13
CA ALA A 50 1.81 6.95 12.33
C ALA A 50 2.77 8.12 12.03
N GLU A 51 3.05 8.42 10.76
CA GLU A 51 3.87 9.54 10.34
C GLU A 51 3.08 10.86 10.43
N ASP A 52 3.78 11.96 10.66
CA ASP A 52 3.26 13.31 10.45
C ASP A 52 3.57 13.74 9.01
N ILE A 53 2.58 13.63 8.12
CA ILE A 53 2.74 13.90 6.68
C ILE A 53 3.07 15.38 6.40
N ASP A 54 2.61 16.29 7.25
CA ASP A 54 2.87 17.72 7.13
C ASP A 54 4.33 18.06 7.47
N ALA A 55 4.96 17.26 8.33
CA ALA A 55 6.37 17.40 8.69
C ALA A 55 7.34 16.83 7.64
N LEU A 56 6.84 16.04 6.67
CA LEU A 56 7.67 15.47 5.62
C LEU A 56 8.17 16.53 4.64
N THR A 57 9.38 16.34 4.13
CA THR A 57 9.88 17.11 2.98
C THR A 57 9.11 16.73 1.71
N PRO A 58 9.10 17.58 0.67
CA PRO A 58 8.47 17.24 -0.62
C PRO A 58 9.00 15.94 -1.23
N ASP A 59 10.29 15.66 -1.02
CA ASP A 59 10.94 14.45 -1.51
C ASP A 59 10.46 13.20 -0.78
N GLU A 60 10.29 13.26 0.55
CA GLU A 60 9.74 12.16 1.34
C GLU A 60 8.27 11.91 0.99
N ARG A 61 7.45 12.97 0.85
CA ARG A 61 6.05 12.84 0.39
C ARG A 61 5.98 12.16 -0.97
N PHE A 62 6.85 12.54 -1.89
CA PHE A 62 6.96 11.92 -3.20
C PHE A 62 7.28 10.41 -3.11
N GLU A 63 8.25 10.03 -2.28
CA GLU A 63 8.59 8.62 -2.06
C GLU A 63 7.42 7.83 -1.45
N ARG A 64 6.72 8.39 -0.46
CA ARG A 64 5.52 7.78 0.14
C ARG A 64 4.41 7.60 -0.89
N ALA A 65 4.16 8.60 -1.73
CA ALA A 65 3.19 8.53 -2.81
C ALA A 65 3.50 7.43 -3.84
N VAL A 66 4.76 7.34 -4.29
CA VAL A 66 5.19 6.26 -5.21
C VAL A 66 5.01 4.89 -4.54
N ARG A 67 5.31 4.78 -3.25
CA ARG A 67 5.15 3.54 -2.49
C ARG A 67 3.71 3.14 -2.24
N LEU A 68 2.83 4.08 -1.97
CA LEU A 68 1.39 3.81 -1.86
C LEU A 68 0.80 3.25 -3.16
N ARG A 69 1.25 3.74 -4.32
CA ARG A 69 0.77 3.22 -5.61
C ARG A 69 1.09 1.74 -5.82
N CYS A 70 2.12 1.21 -5.18
CA CYS A 70 2.41 -0.22 -5.23
C CYS A 70 1.31 -1.10 -4.60
N PHE A 71 0.46 -0.53 -3.75
CA PHE A 71 -0.68 -1.25 -3.17
C PHE A 71 -1.90 -1.29 -4.10
N MET A 72 -1.91 -0.52 -5.21
CA MET A 72 -2.95 -0.64 -6.25
C MET A 72 -2.94 -2.01 -6.96
N TRP A 73 -1.86 -2.77 -6.80
CA TRP A 73 -1.70 -4.14 -7.32
C TRP A 73 -1.76 -5.14 -6.16
N PRO A 74 -2.95 -5.56 -5.69
CA PRO A 74 -3.03 -6.66 -4.73
C PRO A 74 -2.35 -7.90 -5.35
N ASP A 75 -1.65 -8.65 -4.49
CA ASP A 75 -0.84 -9.82 -4.86
C ASP A 75 -1.45 -10.62 -6.02
N SER A 76 -0.59 -10.97 -6.98
CA SER A 76 -0.86 -11.72 -8.21
C SER A 76 -1.62 -13.05 -8.02
N SER A 77 -1.89 -13.47 -6.79
CA SER A 77 -2.80 -14.56 -6.45
C SER A 77 -4.26 -14.28 -6.83
N LEU A 78 -4.65 -13.02 -7.06
CA LEU A 78 -5.83 -12.73 -7.86
C LEU A 78 -5.38 -12.62 -9.33
N TRP A 79 -5.49 -13.72 -10.06
CA TRP A 79 -5.11 -13.94 -11.48
C TRP A 79 -5.82 -13.02 -12.50
N CYS A 80 -6.37 -11.89 -12.06
CA CYS A 80 -7.44 -11.15 -12.71
C CYS A 80 -7.32 -9.62 -12.58
N SER A 81 -6.14 -9.06 -12.32
CA SER A 81 -6.02 -7.59 -12.19
C SER A 81 -4.72 -7.08 -12.82
N ASN A 82 -4.71 -6.87 -14.14
CA ASN A 82 -3.90 -5.76 -14.64
C ASN A 82 -4.67 -4.50 -14.19
N PRO A 83 -4.12 -3.61 -13.34
CA PRO A 83 -4.71 -2.29 -13.21
C PRO A 83 -4.66 -1.70 -14.61
N SER A 84 -5.86 -1.53 -15.13
CA SER A 84 -6.04 -1.25 -16.54
C SER A 84 -5.85 0.23 -16.84
N SER A 85 -5.69 1.01 -15.78
CA SER A 85 -5.32 2.39 -15.80
C SER A 85 -3.94 2.47 -15.16
N PRO A 86 -2.86 2.76 -15.93
CA PRO A 86 -1.68 3.33 -15.30
C PRO A 86 -2.14 4.53 -14.44
N PRO A 87 -1.40 4.88 -13.38
CA PRO A 87 -1.73 6.07 -12.60
C PRO A 87 -2.00 7.24 -13.56
N ARG A 88 -3.15 7.91 -13.39
CA ARG A 88 -3.64 8.92 -14.34
C ARG A 88 -2.60 10.02 -14.58
N THR A 89 -1.80 10.27 -13.55
CA THR A 89 -0.70 11.23 -13.51
C THR A 89 0.58 10.53 -13.06
N LEU A 90 1.72 10.94 -13.62
CA LEU A 90 3.03 10.44 -13.19
C LEU A 90 3.24 10.68 -11.69
N LEU A 91 2.77 11.82 -11.18
CA LEU A 91 2.87 12.22 -9.78
C LEU A 91 1.50 12.14 -9.10
N MET A 92 1.44 11.54 -7.91
CA MET A 92 0.26 11.63 -7.06
C MET A 92 0.17 13.07 -6.52
N PRO A 93 -0.97 13.76 -6.63
CA PRO A 93 -1.15 15.06 -6.00
C PRO A 93 -1.04 14.94 -4.46
N ASP A 94 -0.43 15.91 -3.78
CA ASP A 94 -0.31 15.92 -2.32
C ASP A 94 -1.67 15.79 -1.63
N ALA A 95 -2.72 16.40 -2.19
CA ALA A 95 -4.09 16.27 -1.66
C ALA A 95 -4.56 14.80 -1.60
N VAL A 96 -4.20 13.99 -2.61
CA VAL A 96 -4.54 12.56 -2.64
C VAL A 96 -3.72 11.78 -1.61
N LEU A 97 -2.44 12.13 -1.40
CA LEU A 97 -1.61 11.54 -0.35
C LEU A 97 -2.21 11.79 1.04
N HIS A 98 -2.64 13.02 1.32
CA HIS A 98 -3.27 13.38 2.59
C HIS A 98 -4.62 12.68 2.77
N GLN A 99 -5.42 12.61 1.71
CA GLN A 99 -6.68 11.87 1.72
C GLN A 99 -6.44 10.40 2.08
N VAL A 100 -5.53 9.71 1.39
CA VAL A 100 -5.21 8.31 1.67
C VAL A 100 -4.69 8.13 3.11
N HIS A 101 -3.82 9.02 3.58
CA HIS A 101 -3.31 8.97 4.96
C HIS A 101 -4.43 9.13 6.01
N ALA A 102 -5.35 10.08 5.79
CA ALA A 102 -6.48 10.31 6.67
C ALA A 102 -7.44 9.11 6.67
N GLU A 103 -7.77 8.56 5.50
CA GLU A 103 -8.67 7.42 5.36
C GLU A 103 -8.09 6.13 5.96
N ILE A 104 -6.77 5.89 5.84
CA ILE A 104 -6.09 4.79 6.54
C ILE A 104 -6.21 4.95 8.04
N ASN A 105 -5.92 6.14 8.57
CA ASN A 105 -5.98 6.41 10.00
C ASN A 105 -7.39 6.23 10.57
N GLN A 106 -8.40 6.78 9.89
CA GLN A 106 -9.80 6.57 10.25
C GLN A 106 -10.14 5.07 10.23
N GLY A 107 -9.78 4.38 9.16
CA GLY A 107 -10.00 2.95 9.01
C GLY A 107 -9.39 2.09 10.12
N LEU A 108 -8.15 2.39 10.50
CA LEU A 108 -7.47 1.70 11.59
C LEU A 108 -8.19 1.90 12.93
N ARG A 109 -8.71 3.10 13.23
CA ARG A 109 -9.48 3.35 14.45
C ARG A 109 -10.76 2.54 14.50
N VAL A 110 -11.48 2.44 13.37
CA VAL A 110 -12.68 1.61 13.24
C VAL A 110 -12.33 0.13 13.44
N VAL A 111 -11.36 -0.39 12.69
CA VAL A 111 -10.99 -1.82 12.72
C VAL A 111 -10.44 -2.25 14.09
N LEU A 112 -9.75 -1.37 14.80
CA LEU A 112 -9.24 -1.64 16.14
C LEU A 112 -10.28 -1.46 17.26
N GLY A 113 -11.51 -1.07 16.90
CA GLY A 113 -12.64 -0.97 17.83
C GLY A 113 -12.61 0.26 18.73
N GLU A 114 -11.86 1.30 18.36
CA GLU A 114 -11.95 2.60 19.03
C GLU A 114 -13.32 3.24 18.78
N GLN A 115 -13.89 2.99 17.59
CA GLN A 115 -15.22 3.42 17.17
C GLN A 115 -16.14 2.20 17.04
N ARG A 116 -16.90 1.91 18.10
CA ARG A 116 -17.83 0.77 18.11
C ARG A 116 -19.00 1.02 17.16
N ASN A 117 -19.40 -0.01 16.42
CA ASN A 117 -20.51 0.01 15.45
C ASN A 117 -20.29 0.90 14.22
N GLU A 118 -19.07 1.40 14.01
CA GLU A 118 -18.71 2.05 12.74
C GLU A 118 -18.17 1.01 11.76
N GLU A 119 -18.36 1.29 10.47
CA GLU A 119 -17.81 0.49 9.37
C GLU A 119 -16.79 1.33 8.61
N TRP A 120 -15.65 0.74 8.26
CA TRP A 120 -14.70 1.39 7.39
C TRP A 120 -15.18 1.23 5.94
N TYR A 121 -15.92 2.23 5.47
CA TYR A 121 -16.36 2.28 4.09
C TYR A 121 -15.18 2.56 3.16
N VAL A 122 -15.03 1.74 2.12
CA VAL A 122 -14.14 2.04 1.00
C VAL A 122 -14.95 2.02 -0.29
N PRO A 123 -14.85 3.10 -1.11
CA PRO A 123 -15.67 3.24 -2.30
C PRO A 123 -15.42 2.06 -3.23
N GLY A 124 -16.47 1.34 -3.63
CA GLY A 124 -16.34 0.21 -4.55
C GLY A 124 -15.80 0.62 -5.93
N PRO A 125 -15.41 -0.37 -6.77
CA PRO A 125 -14.97 -0.09 -8.14
C PRO A 125 -16.08 0.60 -8.96
N VAL A 126 -15.76 1.69 -9.65
CA VAL A 126 -16.68 2.37 -10.56
C VAL A 126 -17.01 1.52 -11.79
N ARG A 127 -16.12 0.60 -12.17
CA ARG A 127 -16.35 -0.32 -13.28
C ARG A 127 -15.65 -1.65 -13.05
N ILE A 128 -16.41 -2.73 -13.20
CA ILE A 128 -15.91 -4.10 -13.26
C ILE A 128 -16.09 -4.61 -14.69
N ALA A 129 -15.03 -5.13 -15.31
CA ALA A 129 -15.10 -5.71 -16.64
C ALA A 129 -14.45 -7.10 -16.69
N PHE A 130 -15.01 -8.01 -17.48
CA PHE A 130 -14.45 -9.32 -17.77
C PHE A 130 -13.94 -9.33 -19.21
N TYR A 131 -12.66 -9.63 -19.42
CA TYR A 131 -12.05 -9.56 -20.75
C TYR A 131 -11.07 -10.72 -21.01
N ARG A 132 -10.81 -10.97 -22.30
CA ARG A 132 -9.81 -11.95 -22.74
C ARG A 132 -8.41 -11.34 -22.66
N ALA A 133 -7.57 -11.83 -21.75
CA ALA A 133 -6.19 -11.40 -21.57
C ALA A 133 -5.21 -12.02 -22.58
N SER A 134 -5.60 -13.13 -23.21
CA SER A 134 -4.81 -13.75 -24.29
C SER A 134 -4.94 -12.96 -25.60
N PRO A 135 -3.83 -12.63 -26.31
CA PRO A 135 -3.90 -12.01 -27.62
C PRO A 135 -4.70 -12.89 -28.58
N ARG A 136 -5.67 -12.29 -29.29
CA ARG A 136 -6.54 -13.00 -30.23
C ARG A 136 -5.77 -13.62 -31.40
N PHE A 137 -4.64 -13.01 -31.77
CA PHE A 137 -3.76 -13.43 -32.86
C PHE A 137 -2.30 -13.11 -32.55
N LYS A 138 -1.52 -14.05 -32.01
CA LYS A 138 -0.06 -13.94 -32.09
C LYS A 138 0.35 -14.41 -33.50
N LYS A 139 0.38 -13.49 -34.48
CA LYS A 139 1.07 -13.75 -35.75
C LYS A 139 2.57 -13.63 -35.48
N GLY A 140 3.24 -14.77 -35.27
CA GLY A 140 4.70 -14.80 -35.16
C GLY A 140 5.25 -16.20 -34.89
N PRO A 141 6.48 -16.49 -35.32
CA PRO A 141 7.11 -17.82 -35.25
C PRO A 141 7.37 -18.34 -33.82
N LYS A 142 7.09 -17.53 -32.78
CA LYS A 142 7.14 -17.94 -31.37
C LYS A 142 5.78 -18.34 -30.79
N ALA A 143 4.76 -18.54 -31.63
CA ALA A 143 3.42 -18.97 -31.20
C ALA A 143 3.30 -20.50 -30.99
N GLU A 144 4.29 -21.28 -31.41
CA GLU A 144 4.19 -22.75 -31.47
C GLU A 144 4.54 -23.50 -30.17
N THR A 145 5.25 -22.88 -29.22
CA THR A 145 5.82 -23.64 -28.07
C THR A 145 4.90 -23.78 -26.85
N ALA A 146 3.68 -23.24 -26.88
CA ALA A 146 2.66 -23.59 -25.90
C ALA A 146 1.26 -23.44 -26.51
N PRO A 147 0.39 -24.46 -26.48
CA PRO A 147 -1.01 -24.29 -26.85
C PRO A 147 -1.60 -23.18 -25.98
N GLY A 148 -1.83 -22.02 -26.60
CA GLY A 148 -2.20 -20.79 -25.92
C GLY A 148 -3.57 -20.94 -25.29
N ARG A 149 -3.63 -21.40 -24.04
CA ARG A 149 -4.88 -21.44 -23.27
C ARG A 149 -5.48 -20.04 -23.29
N THR A 150 -6.75 -19.95 -23.69
CA THR A 150 -7.49 -18.70 -23.63
C THR A 150 -7.55 -18.25 -22.17
N ARG A 151 -6.81 -17.19 -21.85
CA ARG A 151 -6.84 -16.57 -20.54
C ARG A 151 -7.90 -15.48 -20.52
N PHE A 152 -8.76 -15.54 -19.51
CA PHE A 152 -9.70 -14.48 -19.14
C PHE A 152 -9.21 -13.79 -17.87
N ALA A 153 -9.57 -12.53 -17.69
CA ALA A 153 -9.24 -11.74 -16.52
C ALA A 153 -10.40 -10.78 -16.19
N PHE A 154 -10.51 -10.40 -14.92
CA PHE A 154 -11.31 -9.25 -14.53
C PHE A 154 -10.50 -7.96 -14.68
N ARG A 155 -11.20 -6.84 -14.58
CA ARG A 155 -10.65 -5.50 -14.54
C ARG A 155 -11.49 -4.75 -13.53
N TRP A 156 -10.82 -4.22 -12.53
CA TRP A 156 -11.42 -3.41 -11.48
C TRP A 156 -10.89 -1.99 -11.69
N ASP A 157 -11.78 -1.08 -11.99
CA ASP A 157 -11.49 0.33 -12.17
C ASP A 157 -12.12 1.07 -10.98
N TRP A 158 -11.29 1.69 -10.14
CA TRP A 158 -11.73 2.41 -8.94
C TRP A 158 -12.04 3.88 -9.23
N GLY A 159 -11.81 4.36 -10.45
CA GLY A 159 -12.08 5.74 -10.83
C GLY A 159 -10.95 6.69 -10.42
N ASP A 160 -10.37 6.52 -9.24
CA ASP A 160 -9.26 7.30 -8.73
C ASP A 160 -8.14 6.45 -8.08
N ASP A 161 -7.00 7.11 -7.80
CA ASP A 161 -5.85 6.46 -7.18
C ASP A 161 -6.12 6.12 -5.70
N ALA A 162 -6.88 6.95 -4.97
CA ALA A 162 -7.12 6.79 -3.54
C ALA A 162 -7.88 5.49 -3.24
N GLY A 163 -9.03 5.28 -3.91
CA GLY A 163 -9.85 4.08 -3.75
C GLY A 163 -9.09 2.81 -4.11
N ALA A 164 -8.29 2.84 -5.18
CA ALA A 164 -7.47 1.70 -5.58
C ALA A 164 -6.40 1.34 -4.54
N ILE A 165 -5.74 2.35 -3.95
CA ILE A 165 -4.74 2.17 -2.89
C ILE A 165 -5.41 1.59 -1.64
N LEU A 166 -6.51 2.19 -1.21
CA LEU A 166 -7.24 1.78 -0.01
C LEU A 166 -7.78 0.35 -0.11
N ALA A 167 -8.29 -0.04 -1.28
CA ALA A 167 -8.71 -1.41 -1.53
C ALA A 167 -7.57 -2.43 -1.34
N GLY A 168 -6.38 -2.12 -1.86
CA GLY A 168 -5.20 -2.97 -1.67
C GLY A 168 -4.75 -3.05 -0.21
N ILE A 169 -4.80 -1.92 0.52
CA ILE A 169 -4.47 -1.86 1.94
C ILE A 169 -5.46 -2.66 2.78
N ILE A 170 -6.77 -2.55 2.51
CA ILE A 170 -7.80 -3.33 3.20
C ILE A 170 -7.59 -4.82 3.01
N HIS A 171 -7.19 -5.25 1.81
CA HIS A 171 -6.89 -6.65 1.58
C HIS A 171 -5.75 -7.16 2.49
N LEU A 172 -4.69 -6.37 2.66
CA LEU A 172 -3.59 -6.71 3.57
C LEU A 172 -4.03 -6.73 5.05
N ILE A 173 -4.88 -5.78 5.45
CA ILE A 173 -5.45 -5.72 6.80
C ILE A 173 -6.35 -6.93 7.08
N HIS A 174 -7.22 -7.26 6.12
CA HIS A 174 -8.08 -8.44 6.16
C HIS A 174 -7.26 -9.72 6.32
N ASP A 175 -6.21 -9.89 5.52
CA ASP A 175 -5.33 -11.06 5.56
C ASP A 175 -4.57 -11.18 6.90
N ALA A 176 -4.22 -10.07 7.54
CA ALA A 176 -3.60 -10.10 8.86
C ALA A 176 -4.56 -10.57 9.96
N GLY A 177 -5.85 -10.30 9.80
CA GLY A 177 -6.91 -10.76 10.71
C GLY A 177 -6.59 -10.48 12.18
N SER A 178 -6.64 -11.52 13.02
CA SER A 178 -6.43 -11.43 14.48
C SER A 178 -5.02 -11.02 14.93
N ARG A 179 -4.08 -10.93 13.98
CA ARG A 179 -2.73 -10.44 14.24
C ARG A 179 -2.65 -8.93 14.25
N LEU A 180 -3.52 -8.22 13.53
CA LEU A 180 -3.58 -6.76 13.61
C LEU A 180 -4.21 -6.38 14.96
N ARG A 181 -3.49 -5.59 15.76
CA ARG A 181 -3.92 -5.19 17.11
C ARG A 181 -3.56 -3.74 17.41
N GLY A 182 -4.33 -3.11 18.29
CA GLY A 182 -3.94 -1.86 18.95
C GLY A 182 -3.07 -2.14 20.18
N CYS A 183 -1.99 -1.38 20.34
CA CYS A 183 -1.13 -1.47 21.51
C CYS A 183 -1.89 -1.10 22.79
N LYS A 184 -1.84 -1.94 23.83
CA LYS A 184 -2.53 -1.67 25.11
C LYS A 184 -1.97 -0.48 25.91
N GLU A 185 -0.79 0.02 25.54
CA GLU A 185 -0.16 1.17 26.20
C GLU A 185 -0.35 2.48 25.40
N CYS A 186 -0.11 2.47 24.09
CA CYS A 186 -0.12 3.68 23.26
C CYS A 186 -1.20 3.72 22.18
N GLY A 187 -2.06 2.71 22.07
CA GLY A 187 -3.10 2.63 21.03
C GLY A 187 -2.59 2.25 19.64
N LYS A 188 -1.32 2.55 19.31
CA LYS A 188 -0.73 2.33 17.97
C LYS A 188 -1.00 0.92 17.42
N ALA A 189 -1.47 0.87 16.17
CA ALA A 189 -1.67 -0.35 15.41
C ALA A 189 -0.34 -1.09 15.19
N PHE A 190 -0.33 -2.42 15.37
CA PHE A 190 0.83 -3.26 15.10
C PHE A 190 0.43 -4.68 14.69
N ILE A 191 1.35 -5.40 14.04
CA ILE A 191 1.20 -6.83 13.73
C ILE A 191 1.78 -7.64 14.89
N ALA A 192 0.92 -8.32 15.64
CA ALA A 192 1.35 -9.15 16.75
C ALA A 192 2.09 -10.41 16.29
N VAL A 193 3.18 -10.70 16.99
CA VAL A 193 3.85 -12.00 16.94
C VAL A 193 3.41 -12.81 18.16
N LYS A 194 2.81 -13.99 17.95
CA LYS A 194 2.27 -14.85 19.02
C LYS A 194 1.24 -14.11 19.90
N ARG A 195 1.48 -14.04 21.21
CA ARG A 195 0.58 -13.43 22.22
C ARG A 195 0.96 -11.99 22.57
N GLN A 196 1.72 -11.31 21.72
CA GLN A 196 2.16 -9.93 21.97
C GLN A 196 0.97 -8.97 22.18
N LEU A 197 1.06 -8.14 23.23
CA LEU A 197 0.03 -7.17 23.64
C LEU A 197 0.45 -5.70 23.40
N TYR A 198 1.75 -5.47 23.18
CA TYR A 198 2.33 -4.13 23.03
C TYR A 198 3.10 -4.04 21.72
N CYS A 199 3.11 -2.87 21.08
CA CYS A 199 3.78 -2.69 19.79
C CYS A 199 5.31 -2.83 19.86
N GLY A 200 5.91 -2.73 21.04
CA GLY A 200 7.36 -2.87 21.24
C GLY A 200 7.74 -2.97 22.72
N GLU A 201 9.04 -3.13 22.97
CA GLU A 201 9.62 -3.29 24.31
C GLU A 201 9.36 -2.06 25.19
N ASP A 202 9.50 -0.84 24.65
CA ASP A 202 9.27 0.40 25.39
C ASP A 202 7.85 0.49 25.97
N CYS A 203 6.84 0.09 25.20
CA CYS A 203 5.46 0.07 25.68
C CYS A 203 5.25 -1.00 26.76
N SER A 204 5.87 -2.17 26.59
CA SER A 204 5.83 -3.23 27.60
C SER A 204 6.52 -2.78 28.90
N GLN A 205 7.67 -2.10 28.81
CA GLN A 205 8.41 -1.63 29.98
C GLN A 205 7.68 -0.50 30.71
N ARG A 206 7.13 0.48 29.97
CA ARG A 206 6.27 1.54 30.55
C ARG A 206 5.10 0.96 31.35
N LYS A 207 4.45 -0.09 30.84
CA LYS A 207 3.37 -0.77 31.56
C LYS A 207 3.88 -1.45 32.83
N ARG A 208 5.01 -2.16 32.78
CA ARG A 208 5.61 -2.81 33.97
C ARG A 208 6.00 -1.79 35.05
N ASP A 209 6.61 -0.67 34.66
CA ASP A 209 7.03 0.38 35.58
C ASP A 209 5.81 1.02 36.28
N ARG A 210 4.74 1.25 35.52
CA ARG A 210 3.46 1.72 36.04
C ARG A 210 2.86 0.75 37.06
N ASP A 211 2.82 -0.53 36.73
CA ASP A 211 2.28 -1.57 37.63
C ASP A 211 3.14 -1.73 38.89
N LYS A 212 4.47 -1.57 38.79
CA LYS A 212 5.39 -1.57 39.94
C LYS A 212 5.09 -0.39 40.88
N ARG A 213 4.87 0.82 40.35
CA ARG A 213 4.51 2.01 41.16
C ARG A 213 3.17 1.84 41.88
N TYR A 214 2.17 1.27 41.23
CA TYR A 214 0.88 1.00 41.89
C TYR A 214 1.02 -0.03 43.02
N ARG A 215 1.83 -1.07 42.83
CA ARG A 215 2.07 -2.08 43.89
C ARG A 215 2.87 -1.53 45.08
N SER A 216 3.77 -0.59 44.87
CA SER A 216 4.47 0.06 45.98
C SER A 216 3.52 0.96 46.77
N GLN A 217 2.67 1.74 46.09
CA GLN A 217 1.67 2.61 46.73
C GLN A 217 0.61 1.82 47.51
N ALA A 218 0.19 0.64 47.02
CA ALA A 218 -0.83 -0.17 47.69
C ALA A 218 -0.35 -0.92 48.95
N ARG A 219 0.95 -0.82 49.29
CA ARG A 219 1.53 -1.44 50.49
C ARG A 219 1.76 -0.45 51.63
N GLU A 220 1.66 0.84 51.34
CA GLU A 220 1.70 1.94 52.32
C GLU A 220 0.32 2.15 52.93
#